data_AF-A0AAV2G326-F1
#
_entry.id   AF-A0AAV2G326-F1
#
_cell.length_a   1.000
_cell.length_b   1.000
_cell.length_c   1.000
_cell.angle_alpha   90.00
_cell.angle_beta   90.00
_cell.angle_gamma   90.00
#
_symmetry.space_group_name_H-M   'P 1'
#
loop_
_entity.id
_entity.type
_entity.pdbx_description
1 polymer ?
#
loop_
_entity_poly.entity_id
_entity_poly.type
_entity_poly.pdbx_seq_one_letter_code
_entity_poly.pdbx_strand_id
1 'polypeptide(L)'
;MEAAGGITSPPPDADSATRKSDENVVVILQELRSLRRSHEALQYQYSAAEKSLATVQKQRDEALEQNCNLEMAVCETTLELDLLRELIGQLEVFCREKQSEIERGEISRRTELETELEICRARIKELEFNIKQSEDKNEVLLKSLVSLLPAAKNHLLKIIRCHDDGKTVDSQLEKESEGIGEAEDELKRALRELSKITRLASEAESVTKEFEERKKKEKKMLEDSIVSLTEENRDLNTFLRVALMEKEAAERNLNKLKGSSTEHKKAALFQIAERGLQRVGFGFIIGSSNSDEKTAEEESGSEVNRRSDDGDGDEEESVSLASTVERVMKNLRLEIAELRRSLEDSRSDCEQLQSLVERQAQSIAENAVYVQELEDRGRVSAHNIDKLMAEIREAEAEAGRWMEACELEVEAGKKEVAERDKVIAIMKLELEKTRAALQISDGKLKMKEELAGAAMAAQAAAEQSLQLADSRANQFRSRMEELSRQLEAAESRDRVRHKARHRCCWPWSGLRDGSNNNGRRRRLPEMQPLLS
;
A
#
# COMPACT_ATOMS: atom_id res chain seq x y z
N MET A 1 137.83 -1.98 47.00
CA MET A 1 138.10 -3.35 47.48
C MET A 1 138.22 -4.17 46.21
N GLU A 2 139.44 -4.32 45.70
CA GLU A 2 140.46 -5.33 46.09
C GLU A 2 140.34 -6.56 45.18
N ALA A 3 141.41 -7.17 44.66
CA ALA A 3 142.78 -6.72 44.39
C ALA A 3 143.45 -7.76 43.46
N ALA A 4 144.64 -7.43 42.94
CA ALA A 4 145.56 -8.26 42.15
C ALA A 4 145.10 -8.66 40.71
N GLY A 5 145.89 -8.47 39.65
CA GLY A 5 147.13 -7.69 39.50
C GLY A 5 148.25 -8.42 38.73
N GLY A 6 148.89 -7.69 37.81
CA GLY A 6 150.18 -8.07 37.19
C GLY A 6 150.10 -8.79 35.83
N ILE A 7 151.04 -8.66 34.88
CA ILE A 7 151.75 -7.49 34.29
C ILE A 7 152.55 -8.03 33.06
N THR A 8 152.47 -7.35 31.91
CA THR A 8 153.36 -7.30 30.70
C THR A 8 154.29 -8.50 30.34
N SER A 9 154.40 -8.97 29.08
CA SER A 9 154.99 -8.27 27.90
C SER A 9 154.84 -9.05 26.54
N PRO A 10 155.12 -8.44 25.36
CA PRO A 10 154.81 -8.95 24.00
C PRO A 10 156.07 -9.24 23.11
N PRO A 11 156.01 -9.36 21.75
CA PRO A 11 155.20 -10.18 20.82
C PRO A 11 156.12 -11.11 19.94
N PRO A 12 155.65 -11.76 18.84
CA PRO A 12 155.72 -11.09 17.52
C PRO A 12 154.56 -11.44 16.54
N ASP A 13 154.49 -10.71 15.43
CA ASP A 13 153.44 -10.78 14.40
C ASP A 13 153.44 -12.07 13.55
N ALA A 14 152.24 -12.56 13.21
CA ALA A 14 152.01 -13.45 12.07
C ALA A 14 150.59 -13.30 11.47
N ASP A 15 150.57 -13.00 10.18
CA ASP A 15 149.59 -13.36 9.15
C ASP A 15 148.13 -12.89 9.20
N SER A 16 147.87 -11.99 8.25
CA SER A 16 146.60 -11.38 7.83
C SER A 16 145.58 -12.33 7.15
N ALA A 17 145.70 -13.64 7.35
CA ALA A 17 144.80 -14.65 6.77
C ALA A 17 143.54 -14.88 7.62
N THR A 18 143.62 -14.76 8.95
CA THR A 18 142.55 -15.08 9.91
C THR A 18 141.39 -14.08 9.92
N ARG A 19 141.64 -12.80 9.58
CA ARG A 19 140.56 -11.79 9.54
C ARG A 19 139.47 -12.10 8.51
N LYS A 20 139.81 -12.75 7.39
CA LYS A 20 138.82 -13.13 6.36
C LYS A 20 138.00 -14.37 6.75
N SER A 21 138.54 -15.28 7.55
CA SER A 21 137.73 -16.39 8.10
C SER A 21 136.77 -15.88 9.18
N ASP A 22 137.20 -14.95 10.03
CA ASP A 22 136.36 -14.42 11.09
C ASP A 22 135.21 -13.54 10.54
N GLU A 23 135.46 -12.73 9.51
CA GLU A 23 134.40 -11.98 8.81
C GLU A 23 133.34 -12.92 8.21
N ASN A 24 133.76 -14.01 7.54
CA ASN A 24 132.83 -15.01 6.99
C ASN A 24 132.01 -15.72 8.10
N VAL A 25 132.63 -16.06 9.22
CA VAL A 25 131.93 -16.67 10.36
C VAL A 25 130.92 -15.70 10.99
N VAL A 26 131.25 -14.41 11.10
CA VAL A 26 130.33 -13.37 11.59
C VAL A 26 129.14 -13.19 10.65
N VAL A 27 129.35 -13.19 9.32
CA VAL A 27 128.27 -13.14 8.32
C VAL A 27 127.35 -14.37 8.44
N ILE A 28 127.91 -15.58 8.47
CA ILE A 28 127.12 -16.83 8.61
C ILE A 28 126.33 -16.85 9.93
N LEU A 29 126.90 -16.37 11.04
CA LEU A 29 126.19 -16.23 12.31
C LEU A 29 125.08 -15.17 12.26
N GLN A 30 125.23 -14.13 11.45
CA GLN A 30 124.20 -13.10 11.24
C GLN A 30 123.05 -13.62 10.37
N GLU A 31 123.35 -14.43 9.35
CA GLU A 31 122.36 -15.15 8.52
C GLU A 31 121.61 -16.23 9.32
N LEU A 32 122.30 -17.02 10.16
CA LEU A 32 121.63 -17.95 11.07
C LEU A 32 120.72 -17.25 12.08
N ARG A 33 121.08 -16.05 12.54
CA ARG A 33 120.23 -15.22 13.42
C ARG A 33 119.04 -14.60 12.68
N SER A 34 119.17 -14.21 11.41
CA SER A 34 118.04 -13.72 10.63
C SER A 34 117.09 -14.86 10.26
N LEU A 35 117.61 -16.03 9.88
CA LEU A 35 116.84 -17.24 9.58
C LEU A 35 116.09 -17.77 10.82
N ARG A 36 116.71 -17.71 12.01
CA ARG A 36 116.02 -18.05 13.26
C ARG A 36 114.85 -17.09 13.54
N ARG A 37 115.06 -15.79 13.41
CA ARG A 37 114.01 -14.78 13.61
C ARG A 37 112.87 -14.90 12.59
N SER A 38 113.17 -15.22 11.33
CA SER A 38 112.13 -15.45 10.33
C SER A 38 111.35 -16.75 10.58
N HIS A 39 112.02 -17.80 11.08
CA HIS A 39 111.35 -19.02 11.52
C HIS A 39 110.44 -18.79 12.75
N GLU A 40 110.93 -18.07 13.76
CA GLU A 40 110.13 -17.67 14.94
C GLU A 40 108.91 -16.81 14.53
N ALA A 41 109.09 -15.88 13.59
CA ALA A 41 108.00 -15.08 13.03
C ALA A 41 106.99 -15.91 12.23
N LEU A 42 107.45 -16.88 11.43
CA LEU A 42 106.60 -17.84 10.72
C LEU A 42 105.82 -18.74 11.69
N GLN A 43 106.46 -19.22 12.75
CA GLN A 43 105.81 -20.04 13.77
C GLN A 43 104.75 -19.24 14.54
N TYR A 44 105.02 -17.98 14.85
CA TYR A 44 104.02 -17.07 15.41
C TYR A 44 102.85 -16.86 14.45
N GLN A 45 103.12 -16.55 13.17
CA GLN A 45 102.08 -16.40 12.14
C GLN A 45 101.25 -17.67 11.95
N TYR A 46 101.88 -18.85 11.95
CA TYR A 46 101.19 -20.14 11.88
C TYR A 46 100.27 -20.34 13.08
N SER A 47 100.75 -20.11 14.30
CA SER A 47 99.91 -20.22 15.52
C SER A 47 98.76 -19.21 15.57
N ALA A 48 98.92 -18.04 14.94
CA ALA A 48 97.87 -17.04 14.79
C ALA A 48 96.83 -17.46 13.72
N ALA A 49 97.29 -18.04 12.61
CA ALA A 49 96.44 -18.59 11.56
C ALA A 49 95.65 -19.82 12.04
N GLU A 50 96.25 -20.73 12.81
CA GLU A 50 95.53 -21.85 13.44
C GLU A 50 94.43 -21.37 14.37
N LYS A 51 94.71 -20.36 15.21
CA LYS A 51 93.70 -19.77 16.10
C LYS A 51 92.57 -19.08 15.32
N SER A 52 92.87 -18.35 14.26
CA SER A 52 91.83 -17.73 13.43
C SER A 52 90.99 -18.78 12.70
N LEU A 53 91.62 -19.84 12.19
CA LEU A 53 90.94 -20.95 11.53
C LEU A 53 90.02 -21.71 12.50
N ALA A 54 90.44 -21.94 13.74
CA ALA A 54 89.60 -22.51 14.79
C ALA A 54 88.40 -21.61 15.14
N THR A 55 88.57 -20.27 15.19
CA THR A 55 87.43 -19.36 15.41
C THR A 55 86.44 -19.36 14.24
N VAL A 56 86.92 -19.43 12.99
CA VAL A 56 86.07 -19.52 11.79
C VAL A 56 85.33 -20.85 11.74
N GLN A 57 85.97 -21.97 12.13
CA GLN A 57 85.29 -23.26 12.27
C GLN A 57 84.16 -23.21 13.29
N LYS A 58 84.40 -22.64 14.48
CA LYS A 58 83.37 -22.48 15.51
C LYS A 58 82.18 -21.64 15.02
N GLN A 59 82.45 -20.51 14.35
CA GLN A 59 81.41 -19.66 13.77
C GLN A 59 80.61 -20.37 12.65
N ARG A 60 81.29 -21.17 11.81
CA ARG A 60 80.63 -22.01 10.80
C ARG A 60 79.68 -23.02 11.46
N ASP A 61 80.14 -23.68 12.51
CA ASP A 61 79.36 -24.74 13.18
C ASP A 61 78.15 -24.15 13.92
N GLU A 62 78.31 -23.01 14.57
CA GLU A 62 77.20 -22.22 15.15
C GLU A 62 76.19 -21.76 14.08
N ALA A 63 76.66 -21.33 12.91
CA ALA A 63 75.79 -20.93 11.80
C ALA A 63 75.05 -22.12 11.17
N LEU A 64 75.67 -23.30 11.11
CA LEU A 64 75.02 -24.54 10.65
C LEU A 64 73.91 -24.97 11.62
N GLU A 65 74.16 -24.92 12.93
CA GLU A 65 73.14 -25.22 13.95
C GLU A 65 71.96 -24.24 13.89
N GLN A 66 72.23 -22.94 13.71
CA GLN A 66 71.19 -21.93 13.49
C GLN A 66 70.38 -22.19 12.21
N ASN A 67 71.03 -22.55 11.10
CA ASN A 67 70.35 -22.89 9.85
C ASN A 67 69.44 -24.12 10.01
N CYS A 68 69.89 -25.20 10.66
CA CYS A 68 69.05 -26.37 10.91
C CYS A 68 67.83 -26.04 11.79
N ASN A 69 68.00 -25.19 12.81
CA ASN A 69 66.87 -24.74 13.65
C ASN A 69 65.87 -23.89 12.86
N LEU A 70 66.35 -23.02 11.95
CA LEU A 70 65.50 -22.24 11.05
C LEU A 70 64.78 -23.14 10.02
N GLU A 71 65.46 -24.15 9.46
CA GLU A 71 64.85 -25.14 8.56
C GLU A 71 63.70 -25.90 9.24
N MET A 72 63.87 -26.34 10.49
CA MET A 72 62.77 -26.99 11.22
C MET A 72 61.59 -26.04 11.46
N ALA A 73 61.83 -24.79 11.89
CA ALA A 73 60.77 -23.81 12.09
C ALA A 73 60.04 -23.44 10.77
N VAL A 74 60.75 -23.43 9.64
CA VAL A 74 60.13 -23.30 8.31
C VAL A 74 59.27 -24.52 7.98
N CYS A 75 59.74 -25.75 8.24
CA CYS A 75 58.94 -26.95 8.03
C CYS A 75 57.66 -26.95 8.90
N GLU A 76 57.76 -26.63 10.18
CA GLU A 76 56.60 -26.54 11.09
C GLU A 76 55.58 -25.51 10.60
N THR A 77 56.02 -24.28 10.28
CA THR A 77 55.13 -23.24 9.76
C THR A 77 54.53 -23.58 8.39
N THR A 78 55.23 -24.33 7.53
CA THR A 78 54.62 -24.83 6.28
C THR A 78 53.51 -25.85 6.52
N LEU A 79 53.66 -26.74 7.50
CA LEU A 79 52.61 -27.71 7.86
C LEU A 79 51.37 -27.01 8.44
N GLU A 80 51.57 -25.99 9.30
CA GLU A 80 50.47 -25.15 9.80
C GLU A 80 49.75 -24.41 8.66
N LEU A 81 50.50 -23.85 7.69
CA LEU A 81 49.93 -23.18 6.53
C LEU A 81 49.10 -24.12 5.65
N ASP A 82 49.55 -25.36 5.42
CA ASP A 82 48.81 -26.34 4.62
C ASP A 82 47.55 -26.83 5.34
N LEU A 83 47.59 -27.04 6.67
CA LEU A 83 46.40 -27.34 7.48
C LEU A 83 45.38 -26.18 7.44
N LEU A 84 45.84 -24.94 7.56
CA LEU A 84 44.98 -23.75 7.47
C LEU A 84 44.37 -23.60 6.06
N ARG A 85 45.11 -23.91 5.00
CA ARG A 85 44.59 -23.92 3.62
C ARG A 85 43.52 -24.98 3.42
N GLU A 86 43.71 -26.18 3.96
CA GLU A 86 42.70 -27.25 3.88
C GLU A 86 41.43 -26.86 4.64
N LEU A 87 41.56 -26.30 5.86
CA LEU A 87 40.43 -25.81 6.64
C LEU A 87 39.67 -24.67 5.94
N ILE A 88 40.39 -23.71 5.33
CA ILE A 88 39.78 -22.65 4.50
C ILE A 88 39.03 -23.27 3.32
N GLY A 89 39.62 -24.24 2.61
CA GLY A 89 38.96 -24.94 1.52
C GLY A 89 37.65 -25.64 1.94
N GLN A 90 37.64 -26.30 3.09
CA GLN A 90 36.43 -26.93 3.65
C GLN A 90 35.36 -25.89 4.01
N LEU A 91 35.75 -24.78 4.65
CA LEU A 91 34.84 -23.69 5.00
C LEU A 91 34.26 -23.00 3.75
N GLU A 92 35.06 -22.79 2.69
CA GLU A 92 34.55 -22.24 1.44
C GLU A 92 33.52 -23.15 0.78
N VAL A 93 33.72 -24.48 0.80
CA VAL A 93 32.74 -25.45 0.26
C VAL A 93 31.45 -25.39 1.08
N PHE A 94 31.54 -25.44 2.41
CA PHE A 94 30.37 -25.32 3.30
C PHE A 94 29.60 -24.01 3.09
N CYS A 95 30.31 -22.88 2.96
CA CYS A 95 29.70 -21.59 2.65
C CYS A 95 29.01 -21.58 1.28
N ARG A 96 29.63 -22.15 0.23
CA ARG A 96 29.00 -22.30 -1.10
C ARG A 96 27.74 -23.17 -1.05
N GLU A 97 27.74 -24.25 -0.28
CA GLU A 97 26.57 -25.12 -0.10
C GLU A 97 25.44 -24.40 0.64
N LYS A 98 25.75 -23.70 1.75
CA LYS A 98 24.75 -22.93 2.51
C LYS A 98 24.16 -21.78 1.71
N GLN A 99 24.99 -21.06 0.96
CA GLN A 99 24.54 -20.04 0.01
C GLN A 99 23.56 -20.63 -1.03
N SER A 100 23.91 -21.80 -1.60
CA SER A 100 23.07 -22.52 -2.56
C SER A 100 21.75 -23.05 -1.95
N GLU A 101 21.72 -23.39 -0.66
CA GLU A 101 20.48 -23.73 0.06
C GLU A 101 19.58 -22.50 0.27
N ILE A 102 20.16 -21.36 0.66
CA ILE A 102 19.42 -20.10 0.84
C ILE A 102 18.79 -19.66 -0.49
N GLU A 103 19.56 -19.62 -1.57
CA GLU A 103 19.08 -19.24 -2.90
C GLU A 103 17.94 -20.15 -3.40
N ARG A 104 18.03 -21.48 -3.19
CA ARG A 104 16.93 -22.40 -3.52
C ARG A 104 15.68 -22.16 -2.68
N GLY A 105 15.84 -21.85 -1.39
CA GLY A 105 14.74 -21.51 -0.49
C GLY A 105 14.06 -20.20 -0.87
N GLU A 106 14.82 -19.18 -1.25
CA GLU A 106 14.30 -17.90 -1.75
C GLU A 106 13.56 -18.06 -3.07
N ILE A 107 14.10 -18.83 -4.03
CA ILE A 107 13.42 -19.12 -5.30
C ILE A 107 12.08 -19.82 -5.05
N SER A 108 12.04 -20.82 -4.16
CA SER A 108 10.80 -21.55 -3.85
C SER A 108 9.73 -20.63 -3.26
N ARG A 109 10.07 -19.85 -2.22
CA ARG A 109 9.16 -18.85 -1.62
C ARG A 109 8.69 -17.81 -2.63
N ARG A 110 9.57 -17.37 -3.53
CA ARG A 110 9.23 -16.42 -4.59
C ARG A 110 8.22 -17.02 -5.57
N THR A 111 8.39 -18.28 -5.97
CA THR A 111 7.41 -18.96 -6.83
C THR A 111 6.08 -19.19 -6.15
N GLU A 112 6.06 -19.51 -4.85
CA GLU A 112 4.84 -19.61 -4.04
C GLU A 112 4.08 -18.27 -4.03
N LEU A 113 4.75 -17.19 -3.64
CA LEU A 113 4.18 -15.83 -3.65
C LEU A 113 3.73 -15.39 -5.07
N GLU A 114 4.45 -15.74 -6.12
CA GLU A 114 4.03 -15.46 -7.51
C GLU A 114 2.74 -16.21 -7.88
N THR A 115 2.54 -17.46 -7.42
CA THR A 115 1.29 -18.19 -7.64
C THR A 115 0.13 -17.60 -6.82
N GLU A 116 0.34 -17.22 -5.56
CA GLU A 116 -0.66 -16.56 -4.73
C GLU A 116 -1.07 -15.20 -5.32
N LEU A 117 -0.10 -14.42 -5.81
CA LEU A 117 -0.36 -13.15 -6.48
C LEU A 117 -1.19 -13.34 -7.76
N GLU A 118 -0.96 -14.39 -8.55
CA GLU A 118 -1.78 -14.63 -9.75
C GLU A 118 -3.20 -15.11 -9.39
N ILE A 119 -3.38 -15.90 -8.33
CA ILE A 119 -4.70 -16.25 -7.77
C ILE A 119 -5.43 -14.98 -7.31
N CYS A 120 -4.76 -14.09 -6.57
CA CYS A 120 -5.32 -12.82 -6.12
C CYS A 120 -5.69 -11.92 -7.31
N ARG A 121 -4.84 -11.80 -8.34
CA ARG A 121 -5.17 -11.07 -9.59
C ARG A 121 -6.37 -11.67 -10.31
N ALA A 122 -6.48 -12.99 -10.38
CA ALA A 122 -7.62 -13.66 -10.99
C ALA A 122 -8.92 -13.35 -10.23
N ARG A 123 -8.88 -13.39 -8.89
CA ARG A 123 -10.03 -13.04 -8.04
C ARG A 123 -10.41 -11.56 -8.15
N ILE A 124 -9.44 -10.64 -8.25
CA ILE A 124 -9.70 -9.21 -8.49
C ILE A 124 -10.42 -9.02 -9.83
N LYS A 125 -9.93 -9.63 -10.92
CA LYS A 125 -10.58 -9.55 -12.25
C LYS A 125 -12.02 -10.08 -12.22
N GLU A 126 -12.29 -11.15 -11.47
CA GLU A 126 -13.63 -11.70 -11.28
C GLU A 126 -14.55 -10.74 -10.50
N LEU A 127 -14.05 -10.12 -9.43
CA LEU A 127 -14.79 -9.12 -8.65
C LEU A 127 -15.07 -7.86 -9.48
N GLU A 128 -14.09 -7.36 -10.25
CA GLU A 128 -14.28 -6.24 -11.18
C GLU A 128 -15.34 -6.53 -12.25
N PHE A 129 -15.40 -7.75 -12.77
CA PHE A 129 -16.44 -8.18 -13.71
C PHE A 129 -17.82 -8.21 -13.05
N ASN A 130 -17.91 -8.74 -11.83
CA ASN A 130 -19.17 -8.80 -11.07
C ASN A 130 -19.67 -7.39 -10.70
N ILE A 131 -18.77 -6.48 -10.32
CA ILE A 131 -19.09 -5.06 -10.07
C ILE A 131 -19.68 -4.43 -11.32
N LYS A 132 -18.99 -4.49 -12.47
CA LYS A 132 -19.49 -3.94 -13.74
C LYS A 132 -20.86 -4.52 -14.13
N GLN A 133 -21.05 -5.83 -13.98
CA GLN A 133 -22.34 -6.46 -14.24
C GLN A 133 -23.45 -5.95 -13.30
N SER A 134 -23.13 -5.61 -12.05
CA SER A 134 -24.09 -4.99 -11.12
C SER A 134 -24.38 -3.52 -11.46
N GLU A 135 -23.38 -2.76 -11.90
CA GLU A 135 -23.52 -1.39 -12.37
C GLU A 135 -24.44 -1.31 -13.60
N ASP A 136 -24.22 -2.16 -14.60
CA ASP A 136 -25.07 -2.26 -15.80
C ASP A 136 -26.54 -2.57 -15.45
N LYS A 137 -26.78 -3.51 -14.53
CA LYS A 137 -28.14 -3.83 -14.03
C LYS A 137 -28.77 -2.63 -13.35
N ASN A 138 -28.03 -1.96 -12.45
CA ASN A 138 -28.52 -0.79 -11.73
C ASN A 138 -28.84 0.38 -12.68
N GLU A 139 -28.05 0.58 -13.74
CA GLU A 139 -28.32 1.60 -14.76
C GLU A 139 -29.65 1.33 -15.49
N VAL A 140 -29.93 0.07 -15.85
CA VAL A 140 -31.20 -0.35 -16.47
C VAL A 140 -32.39 -0.15 -15.52
N LEU A 141 -32.25 -0.53 -14.23
CA LEU A 141 -33.30 -0.34 -13.23
C LEU A 141 -33.58 1.16 -12.98
N LEU A 142 -32.54 1.99 -12.91
CA LEU A 142 -32.66 3.45 -12.79
C LEU A 142 -33.39 4.07 -13.99
N LYS A 143 -33.03 3.70 -15.23
CA LYS A 143 -33.73 4.15 -16.45
C LYS A 143 -35.22 3.76 -16.43
N SER A 144 -35.55 2.59 -15.88
CA SER A 144 -36.94 2.15 -15.72
C SER A 144 -37.69 2.95 -14.64
N LEU A 145 -37.06 3.25 -13.50
CA LEU A 145 -37.66 4.10 -12.45
C LEU A 145 -37.91 5.52 -12.97
N VAL A 146 -36.92 6.13 -13.62
CA VAL A 146 -36.98 7.50 -14.16
C VAL A 146 -38.06 7.65 -15.24
N SER A 147 -38.44 6.58 -15.94
CA SER A 147 -39.54 6.62 -16.92
C SER A 147 -40.92 6.33 -16.31
N LEU A 148 -41.03 5.38 -15.38
CA LEU A 148 -42.31 4.97 -14.79
C LEU A 148 -42.84 5.95 -13.73
N LEU A 149 -42.00 6.51 -12.87
CA LEU A 149 -42.42 7.43 -11.79
C LEU A 149 -43.12 8.70 -12.34
N PRO A 150 -42.54 9.41 -13.33
CA PRO A 150 -43.21 10.56 -13.94
C PRO A 150 -44.49 10.18 -14.68
N ALA A 151 -44.55 9.00 -15.31
CA ALA A 151 -45.76 8.51 -15.96
C ALA A 151 -46.90 8.32 -14.94
N ALA A 152 -46.66 7.59 -13.85
CA ALA A 152 -47.63 7.44 -12.74
C ALA A 152 -48.08 8.80 -12.18
N LYS A 153 -47.12 9.68 -11.85
CA LYS A 153 -47.40 11.04 -11.35
C LYS A 153 -48.28 11.84 -12.33
N ASN A 154 -48.00 11.76 -13.63
CA ASN A 154 -48.76 12.49 -14.64
C ASN A 154 -50.19 11.96 -14.81
N HIS A 155 -50.40 10.64 -14.76
CA HIS A 155 -51.75 10.05 -14.78
C HIS A 155 -52.56 10.48 -13.55
N LEU A 156 -51.98 10.38 -12.35
CA LEU A 156 -52.62 10.79 -11.09
C LEU A 156 -52.93 12.30 -11.05
N LEU A 157 -51.99 13.15 -11.49
CA LEU A 157 -52.22 14.60 -11.55
C LEU A 157 -53.34 14.99 -12.52
N LYS A 158 -53.53 14.26 -13.62
CA LYS A 158 -54.66 14.50 -14.51
C LYS A 158 -55.98 14.08 -13.87
N ILE A 159 -56.04 12.93 -13.17
CA ILE A 159 -57.22 12.52 -12.40
C ILE A 159 -57.60 13.58 -11.36
N ILE A 160 -56.62 14.14 -10.64
CA ILE A 160 -56.88 15.22 -9.67
C ILE A 160 -57.44 16.46 -10.38
N ARG A 161 -56.85 16.88 -11.51
CA ARG A 161 -57.36 18.00 -12.33
C ARG A 161 -58.75 17.77 -12.92
N CYS A 162 -59.17 16.51 -13.11
CA CYS A 162 -60.53 16.15 -13.53
C CYS A 162 -61.58 16.36 -12.41
N HIS A 163 -61.17 16.47 -11.15
CA HIS A 163 -62.07 16.61 -9.99
C HIS A 163 -62.02 17.99 -9.32
N ASP A 164 -61.01 18.80 -9.62
CA ASP A 164 -60.75 20.08 -8.95
C ASP A 164 -60.74 21.25 -9.94
N ASP A 165 -61.80 22.06 -9.91
CA ASP A 165 -61.96 23.31 -10.68
C ASP A 165 -61.02 24.45 -10.22
N GLY A 166 -59.96 24.13 -9.48
CA GLY A 166 -58.77 24.96 -9.35
C GLY A 166 -58.27 25.20 -7.92
N LYS A 167 -57.37 24.33 -7.44
CA LYS A 167 -56.21 24.67 -6.60
C LYS A 167 -55.07 23.66 -6.81
N THR A 168 -54.00 24.13 -7.46
CA THR A 168 -52.73 23.39 -7.54
C THR A 168 -52.10 23.25 -6.15
N VAL A 169 -52.19 22.06 -5.56
CA VAL A 169 -51.42 21.70 -4.37
C VAL A 169 -50.03 21.23 -4.81
N ASP A 170 -49.08 22.17 -4.85
CA ASP A 170 -47.66 21.80 -4.81
C ASP A 170 -47.34 21.30 -3.40
N SER A 171 -47.25 19.99 -3.24
CA SER A 171 -46.74 19.34 -2.03
C SER A 171 -45.27 18.99 -2.22
N GLN A 172 -44.38 19.82 -1.68
CA GLN A 172 -43.00 19.44 -1.42
C GLN A 172 -42.99 18.23 -0.49
N LEU A 173 -42.31 17.16 -0.92
CA LEU A 173 -41.91 16.06 -0.05
C LEU A 173 -40.39 16.08 0.02
N GLU A 174 -39.87 16.47 1.18
CA GLU A 174 -38.46 16.31 1.52
C GLU A 174 -38.15 14.85 1.89
N LYS A 175 -36.85 14.57 1.96
CA LYS A 175 -36.22 13.26 2.20
C LYS A 175 -36.55 12.77 3.62
N GLU A 176 -36.51 11.47 3.95
CA GLU A 176 -35.31 10.63 4.03
C GLU A 176 -35.68 9.15 4.24
N SER A 177 -34.81 8.23 3.85
CA SER A 177 -34.44 7.07 4.67
C SER A 177 -33.15 6.45 4.15
N GLU A 178 -32.22 6.18 5.06
CA GLU A 178 -31.10 5.26 4.82
C GLU A 178 -31.58 3.80 4.92
N GLY A 179 -30.76 2.86 4.44
CA GLY A 179 -31.06 1.43 4.47
C GLY A 179 -30.34 0.66 3.36
N ILE A 180 -29.04 0.39 3.53
CA ILE A 180 -28.25 -0.37 2.56
C ILE A 180 -28.24 -1.85 2.96
N GLY A 181 -29.07 -2.65 2.31
CA GLY A 181 -29.09 -4.11 2.38
C GLY A 181 -30.20 -4.67 1.47
N GLU A 182 -29.89 -5.66 0.64
CA GLU A 182 -30.84 -6.37 -0.25
C GLU A 182 -31.54 -5.54 -1.37
N ALA A 183 -31.07 -4.32 -1.62
CA ALA A 183 -31.71 -3.33 -2.50
C ALA A 183 -32.07 -3.77 -3.94
N GLU A 184 -31.35 -4.72 -4.58
CA GLU A 184 -31.55 -5.02 -6.02
C GLU A 184 -32.89 -5.74 -6.30
N ASP A 185 -33.25 -6.74 -5.49
CA ASP A 185 -34.50 -7.47 -5.66
C ASP A 185 -35.70 -6.71 -5.09
N GLU A 186 -35.48 -5.86 -4.10
CA GLU A 186 -36.45 -4.87 -3.66
C GLU A 186 -36.73 -3.83 -4.74
N LEU A 187 -35.71 -3.30 -5.44
CA LEU A 187 -35.90 -2.41 -6.60
C LEU A 187 -36.70 -3.10 -7.71
N LYS A 188 -36.39 -4.37 -8.02
CA LYS A 188 -37.15 -5.14 -9.04
C LYS A 188 -38.60 -5.40 -8.61
N ARG A 189 -38.87 -5.51 -7.30
CA ARG A 189 -40.22 -5.65 -6.75
C ARG A 189 -40.96 -4.30 -6.82
N ALA A 190 -40.32 -3.23 -6.37
CA ALA A 190 -40.82 -1.86 -6.45
C ALA A 190 -41.12 -1.42 -7.89
N LEU A 191 -40.28 -1.77 -8.87
CA LEU A 191 -40.51 -1.51 -10.30
C LEU A 191 -41.74 -2.26 -10.86
N ARG A 192 -41.97 -3.49 -10.41
CA ARG A 192 -43.17 -4.26 -10.77
C ARG A 192 -44.42 -3.64 -10.18
N GLU A 193 -44.40 -3.22 -8.91
CA GLU A 193 -45.52 -2.50 -8.29
C GLU A 193 -45.74 -1.12 -8.94
N LEU A 194 -44.68 -0.35 -9.19
CA LEU A 194 -44.75 0.95 -9.88
C LEU A 194 -45.35 0.80 -11.28
N SER A 195 -45.00 -0.27 -12.02
CA SER A 195 -45.61 -0.56 -13.33
C SER A 195 -47.11 -0.85 -13.24
N LYS A 196 -47.56 -1.58 -12.19
CA LYS A 196 -48.98 -1.79 -11.92
C LYS A 196 -49.68 -0.47 -11.54
N ILE A 197 -49.05 0.37 -10.71
CA ILE A 197 -49.56 1.69 -10.32
C ILE A 197 -49.72 2.59 -11.55
N THR A 198 -48.72 2.66 -12.45
CA THR A 198 -48.82 3.43 -13.70
C THR A 198 -49.99 2.95 -14.56
N ARG A 199 -50.18 1.62 -14.69
CA ARG A 199 -51.30 1.04 -15.45
C ARG A 199 -52.65 1.40 -14.81
N LEU A 200 -52.81 1.16 -13.50
CA LEU A 200 -54.03 1.47 -12.76
C LEU A 200 -54.36 2.97 -12.80
N ALA A 201 -53.35 3.85 -12.71
CA ALA A 201 -53.52 5.29 -12.86
C ALA A 201 -53.95 5.67 -14.29
N SER A 202 -53.44 5.00 -15.33
CA SER A 202 -53.88 5.25 -16.71
C SER A 202 -55.34 4.81 -16.96
N GLU A 203 -55.77 3.70 -16.34
CA GLU A 203 -57.13 3.18 -16.40
C GLU A 203 -58.11 4.06 -15.61
N ALA A 204 -57.70 4.53 -14.43
CA ALA A 204 -58.45 5.53 -13.68
C ALA A 204 -58.58 6.85 -14.46
N GLU A 205 -57.53 7.32 -15.16
CA GLU A 205 -57.59 8.52 -16.03
C GLU A 205 -58.62 8.35 -17.15
N SER A 206 -58.76 7.16 -17.74
CA SER A 206 -59.78 6.93 -18.78
C SER A 206 -61.19 6.90 -18.21
N VAL A 207 -61.41 6.18 -17.10
CA VAL A 207 -62.73 6.08 -16.45
C VAL A 207 -63.24 7.45 -15.98
N THR A 208 -62.36 8.30 -15.43
CA THR A 208 -62.75 9.64 -14.96
C THR A 208 -63.10 10.59 -16.10
N LYS A 209 -62.38 10.52 -17.23
CA LYS A 209 -62.74 11.28 -18.45
C LYS A 209 -64.08 10.85 -19.02
N GLU A 210 -64.34 9.54 -19.09
CA GLU A 210 -65.65 9.05 -19.55
C GLU A 210 -66.78 9.52 -18.62
N PHE A 211 -66.56 9.50 -17.31
CA PHE A 211 -67.53 10.00 -16.34
C PHE A 211 -67.79 11.51 -16.50
N GLU A 212 -66.75 12.32 -16.66
CA GLU A 212 -66.84 13.74 -17.00
C GLU A 212 -67.65 13.98 -18.27
N GLU A 213 -67.39 13.22 -19.34
CA GLU A 213 -68.13 13.34 -20.59
C GLU A 213 -69.62 12.99 -20.43
N ARG A 214 -69.92 11.93 -19.69
CA ARG A 214 -71.31 11.54 -19.37
C ARG A 214 -72.00 12.65 -18.57
N LYS A 215 -71.34 13.21 -17.54
CA LYS A 215 -71.86 14.35 -16.77
C LYS A 215 -72.05 15.61 -17.61
N LYS A 216 -71.14 15.91 -18.56
CA LYS A 216 -71.28 17.03 -19.51
C LYS A 216 -72.44 16.82 -20.48
N LYS A 217 -72.71 15.58 -20.93
CA LYS A 217 -73.87 15.23 -21.77
C LYS A 217 -75.18 15.34 -20.97
N GLU A 218 -75.23 14.77 -19.77
CA GLU A 218 -76.38 14.86 -18.85
C GLU A 218 -76.71 16.31 -18.50
N LYS A 219 -75.71 17.13 -18.15
CA LYS A 219 -75.89 18.56 -17.87
C LYS A 219 -76.52 19.30 -19.05
N LYS A 220 -76.06 19.07 -20.28
CA LYS A 220 -76.65 19.68 -21.48
C LYS A 220 -78.10 19.26 -21.69
N MET A 221 -78.43 17.97 -21.56
CA MET A 221 -79.81 17.48 -21.65
C MET A 221 -80.73 18.13 -20.60
N LEU A 222 -80.22 18.36 -19.39
CA LEU A 222 -80.96 19.08 -18.34
C LEU A 222 -81.08 20.58 -18.63
N GLU A 223 -80.03 21.23 -19.16
CA GLU A 223 -80.08 22.63 -19.60
C GLU A 223 -81.09 22.83 -20.73
N ASP A 224 -81.07 21.98 -21.77
CA ASP A 224 -82.02 21.97 -22.88
C ASP A 224 -83.46 21.72 -22.38
N SER A 225 -83.65 20.79 -21.45
CA SER A 225 -84.95 20.51 -20.82
C SER A 225 -85.46 21.69 -19.97
N ILE A 226 -84.59 22.38 -19.23
CA ILE A 226 -84.95 23.59 -18.49
C ILE A 226 -85.35 24.70 -19.47
N VAL A 227 -84.62 24.91 -20.56
CA VAL A 227 -84.98 25.91 -21.59
C VAL A 227 -86.38 25.60 -22.13
N SER A 228 -86.63 24.36 -22.58
CA SER A 228 -87.94 23.91 -23.06
C SER A 228 -89.05 24.13 -22.03
N LEU A 229 -88.86 23.76 -20.76
CA LEU A 229 -89.84 24.00 -19.71
C LEU A 229 -90.07 25.50 -19.41
N THR A 230 -89.06 26.36 -19.59
CA THR A 230 -89.25 27.81 -19.46
C THR A 230 -89.96 28.44 -20.67
N GLU A 231 -89.85 27.83 -21.85
CA GLU A 231 -90.62 28.21 -23.04
C GLU A 231 -92.08 27.79 -22.90
N GLU A 232 -92.35 26.52 -22.52
CA GLU A 232 -93.71 26.04 -22.22
C GLU A 232 -94.38 26.86 -21.12
N ASN A 233 -93.66 27.24 -20.05
CA ASN A 233 -94.21 28.14 -19.02
C ASN A 233 -94.50 29.55 -19.54
N ARG A 234 -93.73 30.08 -20.50
CA ARG A 234 -94.05 31.35 -21.17
C ARG A 234 -95.30 31.23 -22.03
N ASP A 235 -95.46 30.13 -22.76
CA ASP A 235 -96.61 29.87 -23.61
C ASP A 235 -97.88 29.66 -22.78
N LEU A 236 -97.83 28.82 -21.73
CA LEU A 236 -98.92 28.66 -20.76
C LEU A 236 -99.32 29.98 -20.10
N ASN A 237 -98.35 30.82 -19.70
CA ASN A 237 -98.63 32.14 -19.15
C ASN A 237 -99.29 33.07 -20.18
N THR A 238 -98.93 32.95 -21.45
CA THR A 238 -99.53 33.70 -22.56
C THR A 238 -100.95 33.22 -22.84
N PHE A 239 -101.19 31.90 -22.91
CA PHE A 239 -102.53 31.31 -23.00
C PHE A 239 -103.41 31.71 -21.82
N LEU A 240 -102.88 31.72 -20.60
CA LEU A 240 -103.63 32.10 -19.40
C LEU A 240 -104.00 33.60 -19.41
N ARG A 241 -103.13 34.47 -19.93
CA ARG A 241 -103.47 35.88 -20.20
C ARG A 241 -104.56 36.03 -21.28
N VAL A 242 -104.49 35.26 -22.37
CA VAL A 242 -105.54 35.25 -23.41
C VAL A 242 -106.86 34.76 -22.84
N ALA A 243 -106.87 33.67 -22.08
CA ALA A 243 -108.07 33.12 -21.45
C ALA A 243 -108.68 34.07 -20.41
N LEU A 244 -107.86 34.79 -19.64
CA LEU A 244 -108.33 35.85 -18.74
C LEU A 244 -108.96 37.02 -19.53
N MET A 245 -108.36 37.46 -20.63
CA MET A 245 -108.95 38.49 -21.49
C MET A 245 -110.26 38.04 -22.16
N GLU A 246 -110.34 36.79 -22.64
CA GLU A 246 -111.58 36.20 -23.18
C GLU A 246 -112.66 36.10 -22.10
N LYS A 247 -112.31 35.66 -20.87
CA LYS A 247 -113.20 35.64 -19.71
C LYS A 247 -113.74 37.02 -19.39
N GLU A 248 -112.87 38.03 -19.24
CA GLU A 248 -113.31 39.40 -18.96
C GLU A 248 -114.17 39.96 -20.11
N ALA A 249 -113.88 39.64 -21.37
CA ALA A 249 -114.71 40.03 -22.51
C ALA A 249 -116.11 39.38 -22.44
N ALA A 250 -116.19 38.10 -22.08
CA ALA A 250 -117.45 37.40 -21.85
C ALA A 250 -118.22 37.99 -20.65
N GLU A 251 -117.56 38.30 -19.54
CA GLU A 251 -118.17 38.97 -18.37
C GLU A 251 -118.65 40.39 -18.70
N ARG A 252 -117.90 41.17 -19.50
CA ARG A 252 -118.36 42.48 -20.02
C ARG A 252 -119.61 42.32 -20.90
N ASN A 253 -119.68 41.28 -21.73
CA ASN A 253 -120.85 41.01 -22.57
C ASN A 253 -122.06 40.51 -21.76
N LEU A 254 -121.83 39.70 -20.72
CA LEU A 254 -122.86 39.28 -19.76
C LEU A 254 -123.40 40.48 -18.95
N ASN A 255 -122.53 41.40 -18.53
CA ASN A 255 -122.91 42.62 -17.82
C ASN A 255 -123.71 43.60 -18.71
N LYS A 256 -123.50 43.63 -20.03
CA LYS A 256 -124.37 44.38 -20.97
C LYS A 256 -125.80 43.81 -21.03
N LEU A 257 -125.97 42.50 -20.82
CA LEU A 257 -127.28 41.83 -20.75
C LEU A 257 -128.00 42.05 -19.41
N LYS A 258 -127.40 42.73 -18.43
CA LYS A 258 -127.95 42.87 -17.08
C LYS A 258 -129.34 43.53 -17.05
N GLY A 259 -129.65 44.40 -18.02
CA GLY A 259 -130.91 45.16 -18.11
C GLY A 259 -132.08 44.53 -18.91
N SER A 260 -131.92 43.39 -19.58
CA SER A 260 -133.01 42.74 -20.36
C SER A 260 -133.43 41.37 -19.81
N SER A 261 -134.50 40.79 -20.36
CA SER A 261 -135.32 39.74 -19.74
C SER A 261 -134.59 38.44 -19.41
N THR A 262 -135.14 37.70 -18.44
CA THR A 262 -134.53 36.53 -17.79
C THR A 262 -134.37 35.30 -18.69
N GLU A 263 -135.10 35.19 -19.79
CA GLU A 263 -135.01 34.04 -20.70
C GLU A 263 -133.84 34.13 -21.68
N HIS A 264 -133.58 35.32 -22.25
CA HIS A 264 -132.41 35.54 -23.12
C HIS A 264 -131.08 35.33 -22.39
N LYS A 265 -131.04 35.56 -21.07
CA LYS A 265 -129.89 35.28 -20.21
C LYS A 265 -129.55 33.78 -20.16
N LYS A 266 -130.55 32.89 -20.04
CA LYS A 266 -130.32 31.44 -20.05
C LYS A 266 -129.83 30.96 -21.43
N ALA A 267 -130.47 31.39 -22.51
CA ALA A 267 -130.08 30.99 -23.87
C ALA A 267 -128.64 31.43 -24.23
N ALA A 268 -128.24 32.65 -23.86
CA ALA A 268 -126.88 33.13 -24.08
C ALA A 268 -125.83 32.40 -23.21
N LEU A 269 -126.15 32.11 -21.95
CA LEU A 269 -125.28 31.28 -21.07
C LEU A 269 -125.06 29.89 -21.65
N PHE A 270 -126.11 29.23 -22.16
CA PHE A 270 -125.97 27.92 -22.80
C PHE A 270 -125.12 27.99 -24.08
N GLN A 271 -125.32 28.96 -24.99
CA GLN A 271 -124.46 29.07 -26.18
C GLN A 271 -123.00 29.42 -25.89
N ILE A 272 -122.72 30.15 -24.80
CA ILE A 272 -121.34 30.45 -24.39
C ILE A 272 -120.69 29.22 -23.75
N ALA A 273 -121.42 28.48 -22.92
CA ALA A 273 -120.96 27.21 -22.37
C ALA A 273 -120.71 26.17 -23.48
N GLU A 274 -121.62 26.06 -24.46
CA GLU A 274 -121.55 25.12 -25.59
C GLU A 274 -120.37 25.42 -26.52
N ARG A 275 -120.09 26.70 -26.82
CA ARG A 275 -118.88 27.10 -27.58
C ARG A 275 -117.58 26.97 -26.77
N GLY A 276 -117.62 27.21 -25.46
CA GLY A 276 -116.47 27.01 -24.57
C GLY A 276 -116.07 25.54 -24.51
N LEU A 277 -117.05 24.64 -24.35
CA LEU A 277 -116.87 23.19 -24.29
C LEU A 277 -116.42 22.57 -25.63
N GLN A 278 -116.67 23.25 -26.76
CA GLN A 278 -116.14 22.84 -28.07
C GLN A 278 -114.71 23.34 -28.36
N ARG A 279 -114.27 24.49 -27.82
CA ARG A 279 -112.88 24.98 -27.99
C ARG A 279 -111.91 24.31 -27.02
N VAL A 280 -112.34 24.00 -25.81
CA VAL A 280 -111.58 23.20 -24.84
C VAL A 280 -111.98 21.75 -25.06
N GLY A 281 -111.24 21.03 -25.92
CA GLY A 281 -111.65 19.76 -26.54
C GLY A 281 -111.91 18.58 -25.59
N PHE A 282 -112.98 18.64 -24.79
CA PHE A 282 -113.50 17.53 -24.01
C PHE A 282 -114.27 16.57 -24.93
N GLY A 283 -113.51 15.70 -25.59
CA GLY A 283 -114.05 14.49 -26.18
C GLY A 283 -114.79 13.67 -25.12
N PHE A 284 -116.07 13.39 -25.37
CA PHE A 284 -116.97 12.71 -24.45
C PHE A 284 -116.62 11.21 -24.36
N ILE A 285 -115.58 10.87 -23.59
CA ILE A 285 -115.26 9.49 -23.22
C ILE A 285 -116.14 9.09 -22.04
N ILE A 286 -117.31 8.53 -22.34
CA ILE A 286 -117.98 7.62 -21.42
C ILE A 286 -117.11 6.37 -21.32
N GLY A 287 -116.54 6.09 -20.14
CA GLY A 287 -115.77 4.87 -19.93
C GLY A 287 -114.87 4.85 -18.70
N SER A 288 -115.46 4.57 -17.54
CA SER A 288 -114.78 3.97 -16.38
C SER A 288 -113.64 4.75 -15.70
N SER A 289 -114.02 5.70 -14.83
CA SER A 289 -113.18 6.13 -13.70
C SER A 289 -113.94 5.94 -12.39
N ASN A 290 -113.30 5.23 -11.44
CA ASN A 290 -113.22 5.51 -10.01
C ASN A 290 -112.47 4.34 -9.32
N SER A 291 -111.52 4.55 -8.41
CA SER A 291 -110.83 5.80 -8.05
C SER A 291 -109.59 5.47 -7.20
N ASP A 292 -108.64 6.39 -7.26
CA ASP A 292 -107.42 6.56 -6.47
C ASP A 292 -107.40 6.08 -5.00
N GLU A 293 -106.23 5.53 -4.61
CA GLU A 293 -105.35 5.92 -3.47
C GLU A 293 -105.92 6.12 -2.04
N LYS A 294 -105.22 5.74 -0.95
CA LYS A 294 -103.77 5.57 -0.76
C LYS A 294 -103.43 4.75 0.51
N THR A 295 -102.16 4.27 0.57
CA THR A 295 -101.34 3.90 1.75
C THR A 295 -101.76 2.76 2.70
N ALA A 296 -100.97 1.69 2.64
CA ALA A 296 -100.13 1.10 3.71
C ALA A 296 -100.71 0.72 5.09
N GLU A 297 -100.32 -0.50 5.49
CA GLU A 297 -100.19 -1.01 6.88
C GLU A 297 -101.48 -1.08 7.74
N GLU A 298 -102.06 -2.28 7.84
CA GLU A 298 -101.94 -3.09 9.07
C GLU A 298 -102.46 -4.53 8.88
N GLU A 299 -102.04 -5.43 9.78
CA GLU A 299 -102.27 -6.86 9.68
C GLU A 299 -103.69 -7.29 10.11
N SER A 300 -104.32 -8.10 9.25
CA SER A 300 -105.06 -9.32 9.60
C SER A 300 -105.57 -9.52 11.06
N GLY A 301 -106.84 -9.18 11.29
CA GLY A 301 -107.77 -10.20 11.78
C GLY A 301 -108.52 -9.98 13.11
N SER A 302 -109.85 -10.09 13.02
CA SER A 302 -110.84 -10.29 14.10
C SER A 302 -111.08 -9.09 15.05
N GLU A 303 -112.27 -8.88 15.62
CA GLU A 303 -113.49 -9.70 15.64
C GLU A 303 -114.77 -8.81 15.68
N VAL A 304 -115.91 -9.35 15.26
CA VAL A 304 -117.20 -8.63 15.18
C VAL A 304 -117.88 -8.59 16.55
N ASN A 305 -118.34 -7.41 16.99
CA ASN A 305 -119.22 -7.28 18.15
C ASN A 305 -120.63 -6.84 17.72
N ARG A 306 -121.48 -7.81 17.37
CA ARG A 306 -122.94 -7.63 17.29
C ARG A 306 -123.55 -8.16 18.58
N ARG A 307 -124.39 -7.34 19.22
CA ARG A 307 -125.35 -7.79 20.24
C ARG A 307 -126.77 -7.62 19.70
N SER A 308 -127.59 -8.66 19.79
CA SER A 308 -129.04 -8.68 20.12
C SER A 308 -129.65 -9.99 19.60
N ASP A 309 -130.47 -10.65 20.43
CA ASP A 309 -131.38 -11.77 20.14
C ASP A 309 -130.77 -13.07 19.56
N ASP A 310 -131.27 -14.26 19.88
CA ASP A 310 -132.15 -14.72 20.98
C ASP A 310 -131.85 -16.22 21.23
N GLY A 311 -132.28 -16.80 22.35
CA GLY A 311 -131.62 -17.98 22.93
C GLY A 311 -131.69 -19.33 22.19
N ASP A 312 -130.62 -20.12 22.33
CA ASP A 312 -130.70 -21.51 22.79
C ASP A 312 -129.41 -21.89 23.58
N GLY A 313 -129.46 -22.92 24.42
CA GLY A 313 -128.43 -23.22 25.43
C GLY A 313 -127.19 -24.01 24.95
N ASP A 314 -126.05 -23.73 25.59
CA ASP A 314 -124.83 -24.55 25.73
C ASP A 314 -123.95 -24.90 24.50
N GLU A 315 -124.38 -24.78 23.25
CA GLU A 315 -123.54 -25.21 22.09
C GLU A 315 -122.72 -24.10 21.37
N GLU A 316 -123.16 -22.84 21.28
CA GLU A 316 -122.41 -21.78 20.56
C GLU A 316 -121.15 -21.28 21.29
N GLU A 317 -121.17 -21.26 22.64
CA GLU A 317 -119.98 -20.93 23.44
C GLU A 317 -118.88 -21.98 23.22
N SER A 318 -119.27 -23.26 23.12
CA SER A 318 -118.36 -24.39 22.86
C SER A 318 -117.66 -24.26 21.50
N VAL A 319 -118.37 -23.85 20.45
CA VAL A 319 -117.81 -23.63 19.10
C VAL A 319 -116.89 -22.39 19.07
N SER A 320 -117.27 -21.31 19.75
CA SER A 320 -116.45 -20.10 19.86
C SER A 320 -115.15 -20.36 20.62
N LEU A 321 -115.21 -21.10 21.74
CA LEU A 321 -114.06 -21.54 22.51
C LEU A 321 -113.15 -22.47 21.69
N ALA A 322 -113.71 -23.39 20.90
CA ALA A 322 -112.93 -24.26 20.02
C ALA A 322 -112.15 -23.45 18.96
N SER A 323 -112.77 -22.44 18.35
CA SER A 323 -112.11 -21.61 17.32
C SER A 323 -110.97 -20.74 17.89
N THR A 324 -111.13 -20.22 19.11
CA THR A 324 -110.09 -19.42 19.78
C THR A 324 -108.94 -20.31 20.25
N VAL A 325 -109.22 -21.51 20.77
CA VAL A 325 -108.20 -22.52 21.06
C VAL A 325 -107.46 -22.95 19.80
N GLU A 326 -108.14 -23.18 18.67
CA GLU A 326 -107.48 -23.53 17.41
C GLU A 326 -106.55 -22.41 16.91
N ARG A 327 -106.99 -21.15 17.02
CA ARG A 327 -106.21 -19.94 16.69
C ARG A 327 -104.94 -19.86 17.54
N VAL A 328 -105.08 -20.02 18.87
CA VAL A 328 -103.95 -20.06 19.81
C VAL A 328 -103.00 -21.23 19.50
N MET A 329 -103.52 -22.42 19.23
CA MET A 329 -102.70 -23.58 18.86
C MET A 329 -101.95 -23.41 17.53
N LYS A 330 -102.52 -22.69 16.55
CA LYS A 330 -101.83 -22.34 15.30
C LYS A 330 -100.72 -21.32 15.56
N ASN A 331 -100.99 -20.27 16.33
CA ASN A 331 -99.99 -19.25 16.70
C ASN A 331 -98.81 -19.88 17.47
N LEU A 332 -99.09 -20.69 18.50
CA LEU A 332 -98.06 -21.41 19.26
C LEU A 332 -97.23 -22.36 18.37
N ARG A 333 -97.84 -22.99 17.35
CA ARG A 333 -97.09 -23.83 16.39
C ARG A 333 -96.16 -23.02 15.49
N LEU A 334 -96.59 -21.82 15.07
CA LEU A 334 -95.76 -20.89 14.30
C LEU A 334 -94.59 -20.38 15.15
N GLU A 335 -94.87 -19.95 16.39
CA GLU A 335 -93.85 -19.51 17.36
C GLU A 335 -92.85 -20.62 17.68
N ILE A 336 -93.30 -21.86 17.89
CA ILE A 336 -92.41 -23.03 18.07
C ILE A 336 -91.55 -23.30 16.82
N ALA A 337 -92.08 -23.09 15.61
CA ALA A 337 -91.31 -23.25 14.38
C ALA A 337 -90.28 -22.11 14.19
N GLU A 338 -90.62 -20.89 14.60
CA GLU A 338 -89.75 -19.72 14.59
C GLU A 338 -88.61 -19.84 15.60
N LEU A 339 -88.91 -20.19 16.85
CA LEU A 339 -87.92 -20.43 17.90
C LEU A 339 -86.96 -21.58 17.57
N ARG A 340 -87.42 -22.58 16.80
CA ARG A 340 -86.54 -23.64 16.28
C ARG A 340 -85.61 -23.13 15.19
N ARG A 341 -86.09 -22.24 14.32
CA ARG A 341 -85.27 -21.62 13.27
C ARG A 341 -84.19 -20.75 13.88
N SER A 342 -84.55 -19.83 14.78
CA SER A 342 -83.58 -18.96 15.45
C SER A 342 -82.59 -19.72 16.35
N LEU A 343 -82.99 -20.86 16.94
CA LEU A 343 -82.07 -21.76 17.63
C LEU A 343 -81.06 -22.41 16.65
N GLU A 344 -81.49 -22.79 15.45
CA GLU A 344 -80.60 -23.40 14.47
C GLU A 344 -79.68 -22.35 13.81
N ASP A 345 -80.22 -21.16 13.50
CA ASP A 345 -79.45 -20.01 13.01
C ASP A 345 -78.33 -19.66 14.02
N SER A 346 -78.68 -19.52 15.32
CA SER A 346 -77.69 -19.22 16.38
C SER A 346 -76.67 -20.34 16.61
N ARG A 347 -77.01 -21.61 16.39
CA ARG A 347 -76.03 -22.72 16.38
C ARG A 347 -75.07 -22.58 15.21
N SER A 348 -75.57 -22.29 14.01
CA SER A 348 -74.74 -22.10 12.83
C SER A 348 -73.78 -20.90 12.99
N ASP A 349 -74.21 -19.83 13.65
CA ASP A 349 -73.37 -18.69 14.01
C ASP A 349 -72.31 -19.07 15.06
N CYS A 350 -72.67 -19.88 16.07
CA CYS A 350 -71.70 -20.41 17.04
C CYS A 350 -70.65 -21.31 16.39
N GLU A 351 -71.03 -22.20 15.46
CA GLU A 351 -70.10 -23.05 14.71
C GLU A 351 -69.17 -22.22 13.81
N GLN A 352 -69.72 -21.19 13.14
CA GLN A 352 -68.91 -20.24 12.37
C GLN A 352 -67.89 -19.52 13.25
N LEU A 353 -68.32 -18.93 14.38
CA LEU A 353 -67.45 -18.25 15.33
C LEU A 353 -66.39 -19.20 15.90
N GLN A 354 -66.74 -20.44 16.25
CA GLN A 354 -65.78 -21.46 16.67
C GLN A 354 -64.71 -21.70 15.57
N SER A 355 -65.12 -21.85 14.31
CA SER A 355 -64.16 -22.02 13.19
C SER A 355 -63.25 -20.81 12.98
N LEU A 356 -63.72 -19.59 13.28
CA LEU A 356 -62.90 -18.38 13.25
C LEU A 356 -61.87 -18.38 14.39
N VAL A 357 -62.30 -18.72 15.60
CA VAL A 357 -61.46 -18.79 16.80
C VAL A 357 -60.39 -19.89 16.66
N GLU A 358 -60.74 -21.07 16.15
CA GLU A 358 -59.79 -22.16 15.91
C GLU A 358 -58.73 -21.75 14.88
N ARG A 359 -59.12 -21.06 13.80
CA ARG A 359 -58.18 -20.56 12.78
C ARG A 359 -57.29 -19.44 13.31
N GLN A 360 -57.83 -18.55 14.17
CA GLN A 360 -57.04 -17.54 14.86
C GLN A 360 -56.04 -18.18 15.83
N ALA A 361 -56.45 -19.19 16.60
CA ALA A 361 -55.59 -19.93 17.52
C ALA A 361 -54.45 -20.65 16.77
N GLN A 362 -54.74 -21.28 15.63
CA GLN A 362 -53.73 -21.88 14.75
C GLN A 362 -52.73 -20.84 14.25
N SER A 363 -53.20 -19.71 13.69
CA SER A 363 -52.31 -18.65 13.22
C SER A 363 -51.49 -18.01 14.34
N ILE A 364 -52.02 -17.88 15.56
CA ILE A 364 -51.27 -17.41 16.73
C ILE A 364 -50.17 -18.43 17.11
N ALA A 365 -50.47 -19.73 17.07
CA ALA A 365 -49.48 -20.78 17.35
C ALA A 365 -48.35 -20.81 16.30
N GLU A 366 -48.68 -20.71 15.01
CA GLU A 366 -47.71 -20.62 13.92
C GLU A 366 -46.81 -19.37 14.07
N ASN A 367 -47.41 -18.20 14.33
CA ASN A 367 -46.67 -16.96 14.56
C ASN A 367 -45.76 -17.06 15.81
N ALA A 368 -46.19 -17.73 16.88
CA ALA A 368 -45.37 -17.92 18.07
C ALA A 368 -44.10 -18.76 17.77
N VAL A 369 -44.22 -19.82 16.98
CA VAL A 369 -43.05 -20.61 16.53
C VAL A 369 -42.14 -19.77 15.63
N TYR A 370 -42.70 -19.01 14.70
CA TYR A 370 -41.91 -18.14 13.81
C TYR A 370 -41.15 -17.03 14.57
N VAL A 371 -41.75 -16.47 15.62
CA VAL A 371 -41.06 -15.52 16.53
C VAL A 371 -39.93 -16.22 17.27
N GLN A 372 -40.13 -17.44 17.78
CA GLN A 372 -39.07 -18.20 18.43
C GLN A 372 -37.90 -18.53 17.47
N GLU A 373 -38.18 -18.91 16.22
CA GLU A 373 -37.14 -19.11 15.20
C GLU A 373 -36.36 -17.81 14.89
N LEU A 374 -37.05 -16.66 14.86
CA LEU A 374 -36.42 -15.35 14.71
C LEU A 374 -35.50 -15.02 15.89
N GLU A 375 -35.94 -15.26 17.11
CA GLU A 375 -35.14 -15.09 18.33
C GLU A 375 -33.91 -16.01 18.32
N ASP A 376 -34.07 -17.29 17.92
CA ASP A 376 -32.96 -18.25 17.83
C ASP A 376 -31.92 -17.84 16.78
N ARG A 377 -32.36 -17.40 15.59
CA ARG A 377 -31.46 -16.81 14.58
C ARG A 377 -30.76 -15.56 15.10
N GLY A 378 -31.47 -14.71 15.85
CA GLY A 378 -30.90 -13.55 16.53
C GLY A 378 -29.80 -13.92 17.54
N ARG A 379 -30.07 -14.92 18.41
CA ARG A 379 -29.10 -15.42 19.40
C ARG A 379 -27.85 -16.02 18.76
N VAL A 380 -28.02 -16.85 17.72
CA VAL A 380 -26.88 -17.43 16.97
C VAL A 380 -26.08 -16.34 16.26
N SER A 381 -26.75 -15.34 15.67
CA SER A 381 -26.08 -14.23 14.98
C SER A 381 -25.29 -13.36 15.96
N ALA A 382 -25.85 -13.03 17.13
CA ALA A 382 -25.15 -12.30 18.19
C ALA A 382 -23.90 -13.08 18.68
N HIS A 383 -24.03 -14.39 18.93
CA HIS A 383 -22.88 -15.21 19.33
C HIS A 383 -21.79 -15.29 18.26
N ASN A 384 -22.17 -15.37 16.98
CA ASN A 384 -21.22 -15.34 15.86
C ASN A 384 -20.50 -13.98 15.77
N ILE A 385 -21.21 -12.87 15.98
CA ILE A 385 -20.62 -11.52 16.05
C ILE A 385 -19.64 -11.43 17.22
N ASP A 386 -20.01 -11.89 18.42
CA ASP A 386 -19.13 -11.90 19.60
C ASP A 386 -17.85 -12.72 19.36
N LYS A 387 -17.97 -13.87 18.69
CA LYS A 387 -16.82 -14.71 18.31
C LYS A 387 -15.89 -13.99 17.32
N LEU A 388 -16.43 -13.41 16.25
CA LEU A 388 -15.65 -12.62 15.28
C LEU A 388 -14.99 -11.41 15.95
N MET A 389 -15.69 -10.74 16.87
CA MET A 389 -15.16 -9.62 17.65
C MET A 389 -14.06 -10.06 18.65
N ALA A 390 -14.00 -11.34 19.06
CA ALA A 390 -12.89 -11.87 19.83
C ALA A 390 -11.68 -12.17 18.92
N GLU A 391 -11.91 -12.82 17.78
CA GLU A 391 -10.88 -13.12 16.77
C GLU A 391 -10.21 -11.84 16.22
N ILE A 392 -10.99 -10.78 15.96
CA ILE A 392 -10.46 -9.46 15.56
C ILE A 392 -9.53 -8.89 16.64
N ARG A 393 -9.91 -8.93 17.91
CA ARG A 393 -9.07 -8.39 19.01
C ARG A 393 -7.78 -9.20 19.20
N GLU A 394 -7.81 -10.50 18.98
CA GLU A 394 -6.61 -11.35 19.01
C GLU A 394 -5.66 -11.00 17.85
N ALA A 395 -6.19 -10.84 16.63
CA ALA A 395 -5.44 -10.40 15.47
C ALA A 395 -4.87 -8.98 15.62
N GLU A 396 -5.63 -8.03 16.18
CA GLU A 396 -5.15 -6.68 16.51
C GLU A 396 -4.01 -6.72 17.53
N ALA A 397 -4.13 -7.54 18.58
CA ALA A 397 -3.08 -7.72 19.57
C ALA A 397 -1.82 -8.40 18.99
N GLU A 398 -1.98 -9.32 18.03
CA GLU A 398 -0.85 -9.91 17.31
C GLU A 398 -0.17 -8.90 16.37
N ALA A 399 -0.95 -8.12 15.60
CA ALA A 399 -0.44 -7.04 14.77
C ALA A 399 0.34 -6.02 15.61
N GLY A 400 -0.13 -5.69 16.83
CA GLY A 400 0.61 -4.89 17.81
C GLY A 400 1.99 -5.47 18.13
N ARG A 401 2.06 -6.76 18.48
CA ARG A 401 3.34 -7.45 18.76
C ARG A 401 4.30 -7.44 17.56
N TRP A 402 3.78 -7.65 16.34
CA TRP A 402 4.59 -7.59 15.13
C TRP A 402 5.10 -6.17 14.84
N MET A 403 4.30 -5.12 15.08
CA MET A 403 4.76 -3.73 14.95
C MET A 403 5.88 -3.41 15.96
N GLU A 404 5.70 -3.77 17.24
CA GLU A 404 6.73 -3.59 18.27
C GLU A 404 8.05 -4.31 17.91
N ALA A 405 7.97 -5.54 17.38
CA ALA A 405 9.13 -6.28 16.92
C ALA A 405 9.85 -5.56 15.75
N CYS A 406 9.10 -5.10 14.74
CA CYS A 406 9.64 -4.33 13.62
C CYS A 406 10.30 -3.02 14.08
N GLU A 407 9.72 -2.30 15.05
CA GLU A 407 10.32 -1.08 15.61
C GLU A 407 11.66 -1.38 16.32
N LEU A 408 11.73 -2.47 17.09
CA LEU A 408 12.96 -2.90 17.75
C LEU A 408 14.05 -3.33 16.76
N GLU A 409 13.69 -4.01 15.67
CA GLU A 409 14.62 -4.35 14.58
C GLU A 409 15.13 -3.10 13.86
N VAL A 410 14.28 -2.12 13.59
CA VAL A 410 14.66 -0.83 13.01
C VAL A 410 15.62 -0.06 13.92
N GLU A 411 15.36 -0.02 15.23
CA GLU A 411 16.27 0.62 16.20
C GLU A 411 17.59 -0.13 16.38
N ALA A 412 17.60 -1.47 16.27
CA ALA A 412 18.83 -2.26 16.21
C ALA A 412 19.63 -1.96 14.94
N GLY A 413 18.96 -1.90 13.78
CA GLY A 413 19.56 -1.55 12.49
C GLY A 413 20.18 -0.16 12.49
N LYS A 414 19.51 0.85 13.08
CA LYS A 414 20.05 2.21 13.26
C LYS A 414 21.33 2.22 14.09
N LYS A 415 21.40 1.44 15.17
CA LYS A 415 22.60 1.32 16.03
C LYS A 415 23.76 0.70 15.26
N GLU A 416 23.54 -0.40 14.55
CA GLU A 416 24.55 -1.06 13.73
C GLU A 416 25.09 -0.16 12.62
N VAL A 417 24.22 0.61 11.93
CA VAL A 417 24.66 1.61 10.94
C VAL A 417 25.53 2.68 11.60
N ALA A 418 25.12 3.21 12.76
CA ALA A 418 25.91 4.21 13.49
C ALA A 418 27.26 3.66 14.01
N GLU A 419 27.40 2.36 14.21
CA GLU A 419 28.69 1.72 14.53
C GLU A 419 29.56 1.52 13.29
N ARG A 420 28.97 1.09 12.16
CA ARG A 420 29.67 1.00 10.87
C ARG A 420 30.19 2.37 10.41
N ASP A 421 29.43 3.44 10.60
CA ASP A 421 29.88 4.81 10.29
C ASP A 421 31.10 5.24 11.11
N LYS A 422 31.19 4.83 12.39
CA LYS A 422 32.40 5.07 13.22
C LYS A 422 33.60 4.31 12.65
N VAL A 423 33.43 3.05 12.26
CA VAL A 423 34.51 2.24 11.65
C VAL A 423 34.95 2.86 10.32
N ILE A 424 34.01 3.29 9.47
CA ILE A 424 34.29 3.99 8.21
C ILE A 424 35.07 5.29 8.48
N ALA A 425 34.73 6.06 9.52
CA ALA A 425 35.46 7.26 9.89
C ALA A 425 36.90 6.97 10.35
N ILE A 426 37.12 5.91 11.14
CA ILE A 426 38.45 5.46 11.55
C ILE A 426 39.28 5.01 10.34
N MET A 427 38.70 4.16 9.47
CA MET A 427 39.37 3.70 8.25
C MET A 427 39.74 4.85 7.31
N LYS A 428 38.88 5.86 7.15
CA LYS A 428 39.20 7.08 6.37
C LYS A 428 40.41 7.82 6.97
N LEU A 429 40.45 8.00 8.29
CA LEU A 429 41.58 8.63 8.97
C LEU A 429 42.88 7.84 8.84
N GLU A 430 42.82 6.51 8.84
CA GLU A 430 43.98 5.63 8.62
C GLU A 430 44.47 5.65 7.16
N LEU A 431 43.56 5.70 6.20
CA LEU A 431 43.87 5.91 4.78
C LEU A 431 44.51 7.28 4.54
N GLU A 432 44.05 8.33 5.22
CA GLU A 432 44.68 9.67 5.14
C GLU A 432 46.09 9.68 5.74
N LYS A 433 46.30 9.03 6.90
CA LYS A 433 47.62 8.87 7.53
C LYS A 433 48.61 8.11 6.64
N THR A 434 48.19 6.97 6.08
CA THR A 434 49.04 6.16 5.19
C THR A 434 49.33 6.88 3.88
N ARG A 435 48.36 7.62 3.31
CA ARG A 435 48.57 8.48 2.14
C ARG A 435 49.56 9.62 2.43
N ALA A 436 49.50 10.26 3.59
CA ALA A 436 50.47 11.27 3.98
C ALA A 436 51.88 10.68 4.19
N ALA A 437 51.98 9.49 4.80
CA ALA A 437 53.25 8.77 4.93
C ALA A 437 53.86 8.40 3.56
N LEU A 438 53.02 7.95 2.61
CA LEU A 438 53.43 7.66 1.23
C LEU A 438 53.98 8.91 0.53
N GLN A 439 53.29 10.05 0.63
CA GLN A 439 53.76 11.32 0.07
C GLN A 439 55.12 11.74 0.62
N ILE A 440 55.39 11.48 1.91
CA ILE A 440 56.68 11.73 2.54
C ILE A 440 57.75 10.76 2.02
N SER A 441 57.43 9.46 1.82
CA SER A 441 58.39 8.52 1.23
C SER A 441 58.70 8.84 -0.23
N ASP A 442 57.71 9.25 -1.02
CA ASP A 442 57.90 9.67 -2.42
C ASP A 442 58.78 10.92 -2.51
N GLY A 443 58.59 11.89 -1.60
CA GLY A 443 59.46 13.05 -1.48
C GLY A 443 60.91 12.68 -1.11
N LYS A 444 61.10 11.73 -0.18
CA LYS A 444 62.42 11.20 0.17
C LYS A 444 63.07 10.42 -0.98
N LEU A 445 62.28 9.69 -1.76
CA LEU A 445 62.75 8.94 -2.92
C LEU A 445 63.27 9.90 -4.01
N LYS A 446 62.50 10.94 -4.35
CA LYS A 446 62.93 12.00 -5.29
C LYS A 446 64.22 12.70 -4.84
N MET A 447 64.34 13.06 -3.56
CA MET A 447 65.58 13.62 -3.01
C MET A 447 66.78 12.66 -3.14
N LYS A 448 66.57 11.34 -3.03
CA LYS A 448 67.62 10.34 -3.26
C LYS A 448 67.96 10.18 -4.74
N GLU A 449 66.98 10.27 -5.63
CA GLU A 449 67.20 10.27 -7.09
C GLU A 449 68.01 11.50 -7.52
N GLU A 450 67.65 12.69 -7.03
CA GLU A 450 68.38 13.94 -7.26
C GLU A 450 69.82 13.87 -6.70
N LEU A 451 70.01 13.34 -5.48
CA LEU A 451 71.33 13.16 -4.88
C LEU A 451 72.18 12.12 -5.63
N ALA A 452 71.58 11.03 -6.12
CA ALA A 452 72.25 10.06 -6.98
C ALA A 452 72.66 10.70 -8.33
N GLY A 453 71.77 11.50 -8.95
CA GLY A 453 72.08 12.27 -10.15
C GLY A 453 73.23 13.25 -9.94
N ALA A 454 73.25 13.97 -8.82
CA ALA A 454 74.33 14.87 -8.44
C ALA A 454 75.66 14.13 -8.19
N ALA A 455 75.62 12.97 -7.54
CA ALA A 455 76.80 12.13 -7.33
C ALA A 455 77.37 11.60 -8.65
N MET A 456 76.51 11.13 -9.57
CA MET A 456 76.92 10.70 -10.92
C MET A 456 77.53 11.86 -11.72
N ALA A 457 76.95 13.06 -11.65
CA ALA A 457 77.51 14.25 -12.29
C ALA A 457 78.86 14.67 -11.70
N ALA A 458 79.02 14.60 -10.37
CA ALA A 458 80.28 14.87 -9.69
C ALA A 458 81.37 13.83 -10.03
N GLN A 459 81.01 12.54 -10.13
CA GLN A 459 81.90 11.48 -10.59
C GLN A 459 82.35 11.76 -12.03
N ALA A 460 81.43 12.05 -12.95
CA ALA A 460 81.77 12.36 -14.34
C ALA A 460 82.72 13.58 -14.46
N ALA A 461 82.51 14.62 -13.64
CA ALA A 461 83.42 15.77 -13.57
C ALA A 461 84.81 15.42 -12.99
N ALA A 462 84.87 14.54 -11.99
CA ALA A 462 86.13 14.04 -11.43
C ALA A 462 86.91 13.17 -12.44
N GLU A 463 86.23 12.29 -13.16
CA GLU A 463 86.81 11.47 -14.23
C GLU A 463 87.35 12.34 -15.38
N GLN A 464 86.62 13.37 -15.81
CA GLN A 464 87.12 14.35 -16.78
C GLN A 464 88.38 15.08 -16.27
N SER A 465 88.40 15.46 -14.98
CA SER A 465 89.57 16.11 -14.38
C SER A 465 90.79 15.17 -14.32
N LEU A 466 90.58 13.89 -14.02
CA LEU A 466 91.62 12.86 -14.04
C LEU A 466 92.16 12.64 -15.47
N GLN A 467 91.30 12.52 -16.47
CA GLN A 467 91.71 12.42 -17.89
C GLN A 467 92.51 13.65 -18.35
N LEU A 468 92.16 14.85 -17.87
CA LEU A 468 92.95 16.06 -18.12
C LEU A 468 94.30 16.06 -17.39
N ALA A 469 94.38 15.49 -16.18
CA ALA A 469 95.64 15.32 -15.46
C ALA A 469 96.55 14.29 -16.15
N ASP A 470 96.00 13.15 -16.57
CA ASP A 470 96.73 12.09 -17.27
C ASP A 470 97.24 12.55 -18.64
N SER A 471 96.42 13.28 -19.42
CA SER A 471 96.88 13.86 -20.70
C SER A 471 98.01 14.88 -20.50
N ARG A 472 97.96 15.72 -19.46
CA ARG A 472 99.08 16.62 -19.08
C ARG A 472 100.31 15.83 -18.62
N ALA A 473 100.14 14.79 -17.81
CA ALA A 473 101.24 13.94 -17.33
C ALA A 473 101.92 13.18 -18.49
N ASN A 474 101.15 12.71 -19.47
CA ASN A 474 101.67 12.15 -20.72
C ASN A 474 102.50 13.18 -21.49
N GLN A 475 101.98 14.41 -21.68
CA GLN A 475 102.72 15.49 -22.35
C GLN A 475 104.04 15.83 -21.62
N PHE A 476 104.03 15.91 -20.29
CA PHE A 476 105.23 16.13 -19.50
C PHE A 476 106.23 14.97 -19.63
N ARG A 477 105.76 13.71 -19.62
CA ARG A 477 106.63 12.54 -19.87
C ARG A 477 107.29 12.60 -21.24
N SER A 478 106.53 12.83 -22.32
CA SER A 478 107.11 12.98 -23.66
C SER A 478 108.12 14.12 -23.76
N ARG A 479 107.90 15.23 -23.04
CA ARG A 479 108.86 16.35 -22.97
C ARG A 479 110.10 16.01 -22.15
N MET A 480 109.98 15.26 -21.06
CA MET A 480 111.12 14.79 -20.26
C MET A 480 111.95 13.75 -21.02
N GLU A 481 111.30 12.82 -21.74
CA GLU A 481 111.96 11.86 -22.63
C GLU A 481 112.73 12.60 -23.72
N GLU A 482 112.14 13.63 -24.34
CA GLU A 482 112.80 14.42 -25.36
C GLU A 482 114.00 15.21 -24.81
N LEU A 483 113.87 15.84 -23.64
CA LEU A 483 114.99 16.46 -22.94
C LEU A 483 116.07 15.43 -22.53
N SER A 484 115.67 14.19 -22.21
CA SER A 484 116.60 13.11 -21.90
C SER A 484 117.35 12.63 -23.14
N ARG A 485 116.69 12.48 -24.30
CA ARG A 485 117.35 12.23 -25.58
C ARG A 485 118.31 13.36 -25.96
N GLN A 486 117.94 14.61 -25.69
CA GLN A 486 118.82 15.76 -25.92
C GLN A 486 120.03 15.76 -24.98
N LEU A 487 119.86 15.35 -23.72
CA LEU A 487 120.96 15.11 -22.79
C LEU A 487 121.85 13.95 -23.22
N GLU A 488 121.31 12.80 -23.63
CA GLU A 488 122.07 11.66 -24.16
C GLU A 488 122.80 12.02 -25.46
N ALA A 489 122.20 12.85 -26.33
CA ALA A 489 122.85 13.39 -27.53
C ALA A 489 123.97 14.39 -27.20
N ALA A 490 123.81 15.19 -26.15
CA ALA A 490 124.86 16.07 -25.64
C ALA A 490 125.99 15.27 -24.96
N GLU A 491 125.64 14.30 -24.11
CA GLU A 491 126.59 13.45 -23.40
C GLU A 491 127.33 12.51 -24.35
N SER A 492 126.70 12.00 -25.40
CA SER A 492 127.40 11.23 -26.44
C SER A 492 128.36 12.10 -27.27
N ARG A 493 128.00 13.35 -27.57
CA ARG A 493 128.92 14.36 -28.14
C ARG A 493 130.07 14.68 -27.18
N ASP A 494 129.80 14.77 -25.88
CA ASP A 494 130.85 14.99 -24.88
C ASP A 494 131.68 13.72 -24.61
N ARG A 495 131.15 12.50 -24.72
CA ARG A 495 131.94 11.25 -24.69
C ARG A 495 132.89 11.16 -25.91
N VAL A 496 132.50 11.71 -27.06
CA VAL A 496 133.39 11.89 -28.22
C VAL A 496 134.47 12.95 -27.94
N ARG A 497 134.19 14.00 -27.14
CA ARG A 497 135.19 14.99 -26.71
C ARG A 497 136.06 14.52 -25.53
N HIS A 498 135.55 13.68 -24.65
CA HIS A 498 136.22 13.26 -23.41
C HIS A 498 137.27 12.16 -23.59
N LYS A 499 137.32 11.48 -24.74
CA LYS A 499 138.50 10.68 -25.12
C LYS A 499 139.77 11.52 -25.32
N ALA A 500 139.67 12.85 -25.42
CA ALA A 500 140.81 13.75 -25.59
C ALA A 500 141.20 14.57 -24.34
N ARG A 501 140.47 14.46 -23.21
CA ARG A 501 140.83 15.15 -21.95
C ARG A 501 140.55 14.27 -20.73
N HIS A 502 141.54 13.44 -20.41
CA HIS A 502 141.66 12.78 -19.11
C HIS A 502 141.79 13.82 -17.98
N ARG A 503 141.11 13.54 -16.86
CA ARG A 503 141.37 14.07 -15.49
C ARG A 503 141.37 15.59 -15.31
N CYS A 504 140.28 16.12 -14.76
CA CYS A 504 140.34 17.13 -13.71
C CYS A 504 139.22 16.87 -12.68
N CYS A 505 139.65 16.62 -11.43
CA CYS A 505 138.93 16.73 -10.16
C CYS A 505 137.41 17.06 -10.16
N TRP A 506 136.62 16.15 -9.57
CA TRP A 506 135.44 16.54 -8.79
C TRP A 506 135.44 15.81 -7.42
N PRO A 507 135.42 16.54 -6.29
CA PRO A 507 135.54 15.94 -4.95
C PRO A 507 134.19 15.46 -4.41
N TRP A 508 134.24 14.38 -3.63
CA TRP A 508 133.13 13.91 -2.79
C TRP A 508 133.23 14.45 -1.37
N SER A 509 132.10 14.36 -0.64
CA SER A 509 131.90 14.64 0.80
C SER A 509 131.66 16.13 1.15
N GLY A 510 130.71 16.46 2.02
CA GLY A 510 129.71 15.65 2.74
C GLY A 510 129.13 16.44 3.91
N LEU A 511 127.91 16.14 4.39
CA LEU A 511 127.37 16.80 5.59
C LEU A 511 126.44 15.92 6.45
N ARG A 512 126.86 15.80 7.71
CA ARG A 512 126.40 14.96 8.83
C ARG A 512 127.08 15.54 10.09
N ASP A 513 126.51 15.60 11.29
CA ASP A 513 125.12 15.52 11.80
C ASP A 513 124.68 16.97 12.14
N GLY A 514 123.56 17.35 12.78
CA GLY A 514 122.40 16.72 13.44
C GLY A 514 121.98 17.56 14.66
N SER A 515 121.09 17.06 15.53
CA SER A 515 120.65 17.67 16.81
C SER A 515 119.81 18.97 16.73
N ASN A 516 118.87 19.31 17.63
CA ASN A 516 117.88 18.55 18.43
C ASN A 516 116.84 19.54 19.01
N ASN A 517 115.71 19.03 19.53
CA ASN A 517 114.77 19.60 20.51
C ASN A 517 113.65 20.61 20.14
N ASN A 518 112.48 20.26 20.70
CA ASN A 518 111.42 21.12 21.26
C ASN A 518 110.44 21.91 20.35
N GLY A 519 109.48 21.17 19.79
CA GLY A 519 108.13 21.16 20.39
C GLY A 519 107.12 22.25 20.00
N ARG A 520 105.99 21.80 19.41
CA ARG A 520 104.64 22.23 19.83
C ARG A 520 103.56 21.28 19.32
N ARG A 521 102.74 20.78 20.25
CA ARG A 521 101.49 20.07 19.94
C ARG A 521 100.54 21.03 19.20
N ARG A 522 99.96 20.62 18.08
CA ARG A 522 98.61 21.02 17.67
C ARG A 522 97.83 19.77 17.27
N ARG A 523 96.56 19.74 17.66
CA ARG A 523 95.72 18.54 17.65
C ARG A 523 95.14 18.28 16.26
N LEU A 524 94.89 17.02 15.97
CA LEU A 524 93.85 16.62 15.01
C LEU A 524 92.49 17.13 15.54
N PRO A 525 91.64 17.74 14.70
CA PRO A 525 90.22 17.89 15.00
C PRO A 525 89.54 16.51 14.93
N GLU A 526 88.68 16.22 15.91
CA GLU A 526 87.86 15.02 15.93
C GLU A 526 86.77 15.09 14.84
N MET A 527 86.60 14.02 14.08
CA MET A 527 85.35 13.79 13.34
C MET A 527 84.32 13.25 14.33
N GLN A 528 83.41 14.10 14.80
CA GLN A 528 82.24 13.63 15.55
C GLN A 528 81.26 12.92 14.61
N PRO A 529 80.65 11.80 15.04
CA PRO A 529 79.56 11.17 14.30
C PRO A 529 78.26 11.93 14.57
N LEU A 530 77.55 12.33 13.51
CA LEU A 530 76.16 12.78 13.62
C LEU A 530 75.22 11.64 13.23
N LEU A 531 74.61 11.08 14.28
CA LEU A 531 73.32 10.41 14.21
C LEU A 531 72.23 11.47 13.94
N SER A 532 71.53 11.35 12.80
CA SER A 532 70.16 11.85 12.58
C SER A 532 69.61 11.31 11.26
#